data_AF-A0A1V1PJJ9-F1
#
_entry.id   AF-A0A1V1PJJ9-F1
#
_cell.length_a   1.000
_cell.length_b   1.000
_cell.length_c   1.000
_cell.angle_alpha   90.00
_cell.angle_beta   90.00
_cell.angle_gamma   90.00
#
_symmetry.space_group_name_H-M   'P 1'
#
loop_
_entity.id
_entity.type
_entity.pdbx_description
1 polymer ?
#
loop_
_entity_poly.entity_id
_entity_poly.type
_entity_poly.pdbx_seq_one_letter_code
_entity_poly.pdbx_strand_id
1 'polypeptide(L)'
;MKSTKALLSSALIWALCALPADAAGPGLEVAGERGATFIAKVCSPIVPNNWRSTTIVAMSWTIADCQSFARSIGATDIQLGCLFEEPQPNSASQRFSWGRRTIGVNSTASSLSLPAANCGWSL
;
A
#
# COMPACT_ATOMS: atom_id res chain seq x y z
N MET A 1 28.11 -46.74 41.39
CA MET A 1 26.68 -46.74 41.78
C MET A 1 26.23 -45.29 41.95
N LYS A 2 25.19 -44.87 41.19
CA LYS A 2 24.15 -43.83 41.42
C LYS A 2 24.66 -42.44 41.90
N SER A 3 24.81 -41.40 41.07
CA SER A 3 23.79 -40.63 40.31
C SER A 3 22.44 -40.52 41.00
N THR A 4 22.18 -39.37 41.65
CA THR A 4 20.81 -38.85 41.84
C THR A 4 20.81 -37.33 41.89
N LYS A 5 20.00 -36.74 41.01
CA LYS A 5 19.67 -35.32 40.87
C LYS A 5 18.66 -34.93 41.96
N ALA A 6 18.73 -33.70 42.48
CA ALA A 6 17.61 -33.06 43.15
C ALA A 6 17.31 -31.74 42.44
N LEU A 7 16.25 -31.77 41.64
CA LEU A 7 15.58 -30.64 41.01
C LEU A 7 14.72 -29.96 42.08
N LEU A 8 14.89 -28.66 42.30
CA LEU A 8 13.91 -27.83 42.98
C LEU A 8 13.69 -26.57 42.15
N SER A 9 12.49 -26.52 41.57
CA SER A 9 11.64 -25.35 41.39
C SER A 9 12.29 -24.01 41.05
N SER A 10 11.98 -23.51 39.85
CA SER A 10 11.12 -22.33 39.76
C SER A 10 10.54 -22.23 38.36
N ALA A 11 9.27 -22.61 38.26
CA ALA A 11 8.39 -22.28 37.15
C ALA A 11 8.16 -20.77 37.15
N LEU A 12 8.84 -20.03 36.28
CA LEU A 12 8.55 -18.62 36.01
C LEU A 12 9.33 -18.18 34.76
N ILE A 13 8.85 -18.55 33.57
CA ILE A 13 8.77 -17.67 32.39
C ILE A 13 7.70 -18.31 31.48
N TRP A 14 6.43 -18.16 31.86
CA TRP A 14 5.27 -18.36 30.98
C TRP A 14 4.54 -17.03 30.83
N ALA A 15 5.30 -15.99 30.47
CA ALA A 15 4.79 -14.62 30.30
C ALA A 15 5.40 -13.94 29.05
N LEU A 16 5.56 -14.68 27.96
CA LEU A 16 5.65 -14.11 26.61
C LEU A 16 4.30 -14.28 25.89
N CYS A 17 3.25 -13.69 26.47
CA CYS A 17 1.94 -13.53 25.83
C CYS A 17 1.42 -12.14 26.15
N ALA A 18 2.05 -11.12 25.56
CA ALA A 18 1.47 -9.78 25.41
C ALA A 18 2.38 -8.94 24.48
N LEU A 19 2.48 -9.35 23.22
CA LEU A 19 2.75 -8.34 22.19
C LEU A 19 1.44 -7.57 22.00
N PRO A 20 1.40 -6.25 22.19
CA PRO A 20 0.28 -5.47 21.72
C PRO A 20 0.27 -5.60 20.19
N ALA A 21 -0.66 -6.39 19.67
CA ALA A 21 -1.03 -6.39 18.27
C ALA A 21 -1.85 -5.12 17.98
N ASP A 22 -1.24 -3.95 18.19
CA ASP A 22 -1.82 -2.65 17.85
C ASP A 22 -0.94 -1.95 16.82
N ALA A 23 -0.90 -2.60 15.66
CA ALA A 23 -0.64 -1.94 14.39
C ALA A 23 -1.56 -2.58 13.34
N ALA A 24 -2.85 -2.61 13.65
CA ALA A 24 -3.87 -2.60 12.62
C ALA A 24 -3.77 -1.23 11.93
N GLY A 25 -2.83 -1.11 10.98
CA GLY A 25 -2.94 -0.08 9.96
C GLY A 25 -4.33 -0.16 9.33
N PRO A 26 -4.89 0.95 8.83
CA PRO A 26 -6.21 0.95 8.22
C PRO A 26 -6.25 -0.18 7.20
N GLY A 27 -7.19 -1.11 7.43
CA GLY A 27 -7.35 -2.29 6.61
C GLY A 27 -7.29 -1.88 5.15
N LEU A 28 -6.48 -2.60 4.37
CA LEU A 28 -6.61 -2.61 2.93
C LEU A 28 -7.97 -3.27 2.66
N GLU A 29 -9.05 -2.52 2.86
CA GLU A 29 -10.40 -2.93 2.52
C GLU A 29 -10.44 -2.99 1.00
N VAL A 30 -9.99 -4.13 0.49
CA VAL A 30 -10.24 -4.55 -0.87
C VAL A 30 -11.74 -4.75 -0.94
N ALA A 31 -12.45 -3.70 -1.36
CA ALA A 31 -13.87 -3.75 -1.64
C ALA A 31 -14.11 -4.74 -2.80
N GLY A 32 -14.27 -6.01 -2.44
CA GLY A 32 -14.66 -7.08 -3.33
C GLY A 32 -16.08 -7.50 -3.02
N GLU A 33 -17.07 -6.75 -3.52
CA GLU A 33 -18.39 -7.32 -3.72
C GLU A 33 -18.24 -8.43 -4.77
N ARG A 34 -18.63 -9.67 -4.43
CA ARG A 34 -18.59 -10.82 -5.34
C ARG A 34 -19.48 -10.52 -6.55
N GLY A 35 -18.87 -10.03 -7.63
CA GLY A 35 -19.54 -9.57 -8.86
C GLY A 35 -18.94 -8.29 -9.45
N ALA A 36 -18.14 -7.54 -8.68
CA ALA A 36 -17.40 -6.38 -9.15
C ALA A 36 -15.99 -6.79 -9.59
N THR A 37 -15.61 -6.45 -10.82
CA THR A 37 -14.24 -6.55 -11.31
C THR A 37 -13.30 -5.88 -10.30
N PHE A 38 -12.30 -6.59 -9.75
CA PHE A 38 -11.39 -5.97 -8.78
C PHE A 38 -10.57 -4.86 -9.45
N ILE A 39 -10.71 -3.65 -8.92
CA ILE A 39 -9.96 -2.46 -9.33
C ILE A 39 -9.30 -1.88 -8.09
N ALA A 40 -7.99 -1.63 -8.17
CA ALA A 40 -7.24 -1.05 -7.08
C ALA A 40 -6.45 0.19 -7.50
N LYS A 41 -6.40 1.18 -6.61
CA LYS A 41 -5.56 2.37 -6.75
C LYS A 41 -4.12 2.06 -6.36
N VAL A 42 -3.18 2.63 -7.10
CA VAL A 42 -1.74 2.46 -6.86
C VAL A 42 -1.07 3.81 -6.68
N CYS A 43 -0.49 4.05 -5.51
CA CYS A 43 0.35 5.21 -5.23
C CYS A 43 1.81 4.79 -5.36
N SER A 44 2.57 5.44 -6.25
CA SER A 44 4.00 5.19 -6.38
C SER A 44 4.84 6.44 -6.11
N PRO A 45 5.29 6.64 -4.86
CA PRO A 45 6.22 7.70 -4.52
C PRO A 45 7.63 7.40 -5.04
N ILE A 46 8.32 8.47 -5.44
CA ILE A 46 9.67 8.45 -6.00
C ILE A 46 10.58 9.26 -5.07
N VAL A 47 11.43 8.56 -4.32
CA VAL A 47 12.44 9.18 -3.47
C VAL A 47 13.73 9.34 -4.28
N PRO A 48 14.31 10.56 -4.37
CA PRO A 48 15.54 10.77 -5.13
C PRO A 48 16.66 9.84 -4.69
N ASN A 49 17.43 9.33 -5.65
CA ASN A 49 18.56 8.42 -5.42
C ASN A 49 18.17 7.11 -4.69
N ASN A 50 16.90 6.73 -4.72
CA ASN A 50 16.39 5.51 -4.11
C ASN A 50 15.57 4.68 -5.10
N TRP A 51 15.25 3.45 -4.74
CA TRP A 51 14.35 2.60 -5.52
C TRP A 51 12.90 3.12 -5.41
N ARG A 52 12.13 2.99 -6.49
CA ARG A 52 10.73 3.42 -6.55
C ARG A 52 9.86 2.47 -5.75
N SER A 53 9.20 2.97 -4.71
CA SER A 53 8.21 2.22 -3.95
C SER A 53 6.84 2.33 -4.61
N THR A 54 6.09 1.22 -4.63
CA THR A 54 4.73 1.19 -5.16
C THR A 54 3.84 0.50 -4.14
N THR A 55 2.75 1.14 -3.74
CA THR A 55 1.78 0.56 -2.81
C THR A 55 0.38 0.62 -3.40
N ILE A 56 -0.37 -0.45 -3.16
CA ILE A 56 -1.81 -0.45 -3.34
C ILE A 56 -2.40 0.36 -2.18
N VAL A 57 -3.38 1.20 -2.45
CA VAL A 57 -4.00 2.08 -1.46
C VAL A 57 -5.51 1.88 -1.41
N ALA A 58 -6.13 2.32 -0.32
CA ALA A 58 -7.57 2.25 -0.17
C ALA A 58 -8.29 3.04 -1.28
N MET A 59 -9.47 2.58 -1.68
CA MET A 59 -10.26 3.26 -2.70
C MET A 59 -10.72 4.67 -2.28
N SER A 60 -10.71 4.97 -0.98
CA SER A 60 -10.97 6.31 -0.43
C SER A 60 -9.82 7.30 -0.66
N TRP A 61 -8.62 6.85 -1.02
CA TRP A 61 -7.48 7.75 -1.20
C TRP A 61 -7.71 8.69 -2.37
N THR A 62 -7.56 9.98 -2.07
CA THR A 62 -7.42 11.06 -3.02
C THR A 62 -5.98 11.19 -3.48
N ILE A 63 -5.77 12.04 -4.47
CA ILE A 63 -4.42 12.35 -4.94
C ILE A 63 -3.63 13.09 -3.86
N ALA A 64 -4.30 13.95 -3.09
CA ALA A 64 -3.71 14.64 -1.95
C ALA A 64 -3.23 13.65 -0.87
N ASP A 65 -3.93 12.55 -0.64
CA ASP A 65 -3.50 11.50 0.31
C ASP A 65 -2.20 10.83 -0.17
N CYS A 66 -2.12 10.48 -1.45
CA CYS A 66 -0.89 9.93 -2.04
C CYS A 66 0.27 10.93 -1.97
N GLN A 67 0.03 12.22 -2.22
CA GLN A 67 1.05 13.27 -2.06
C GLN A 67 1.47 13.44 -0.60
N SER A 68 0.53 13.38 0.35
CA SER A 68 0.81 13.46 1.79
C SER A 68 1.67 12.29 2.25
N PHE A 69 1.29 11.07 1.86
CA PHE A 69 2.08 9.86 2.11
C PHE A 69 3.48 9.96 1.49
N ALA A 70 3.57 10.37 0.23
CA ALA A 70 4.85 10.54 -0.47
C ALA A 70 5.77 11.53 0.26
N ARG A 71 5.25 12.67 0.73
CA ARG A 71 6.00 13.63 1.54
C ARG A 71 6.52 13.01 2.84
N SER A 72 5.69 12.19 3.50
CA SER A 72 6.05 11.56 4.78
C SER A 72 7.27 10.64 4.67
N ILE A 73 7.55 10.10 3.48
CA ILE A 73 8.69 9.22 3.21
C ILE A 73 9.83 9.90 2.42
N GLY A 74 9.78 11.24 2.28
CA GLY A 74 10.83 12.01 1.61
C GLY A 74 10.80 11.95 0.08
N ALA A 75 9.65 11.66 -0.53
CA ALA A 75 9.54 11.58 -1.97
C ALA A 75 9.49 12.96 -2.66
N THR A 76 10.18 13.00 -3.80
CA THR A 76 10.13 13.94 -4.92
C THR A 76 8.77 14.21 -5.53
N ASP A 77 8.28 13.08 -5.98
CA ASP A 77 7.35 12.95 -7.06
C ASP A 77 6.51 11.72 -6.77
N ILE A 78 5.30 11.71 -7.33
CA ILE A 78 4.42 10.57 -7.30
C ILE A 78 4.06 10.18 -8.72
N GLN A 79 3.73 8.92 -8.91
CA GLN A 79 3.01 8.47 -10.08
C GLN A 79 1.85 7.59 -9.65
N LEU A 80 0.68 7.96 -10.13
CA LEU A 80 -0.56 7.29 -9.84
C LEU A 80 -0.76 6.14 -10.82
N GLY A 81 -1.36 5.06 -10.37
CA GLY A 81 -1.68 3.91 -11.19
C GLY A 81 -2.97 3.24 -10.78
N CYS A 82 -3.35 2.27 -11.60
CA CYS A 82 -4.48 1.39 -11.42
C CYS A 82 -4.03 -0.05 -11.63
N LEU A 83 -4.52 -0.96 -10.81
CA LEU A 83 -4.40 -2.41 -10.97
C LEU A 83 -5.79 -2.99 -11.21
N PHE A 84 -5.85 -3.95 -12.12
CA PHE A 84 -7.07 -4.64 -12.51
C PHE A 84 -6.88 -6.14 -12.32
N GLU A 85 -7.83 -6.77 -11.66
CA GLU A 85 -8.15 -8.16 -12.02
C GLU A 85 -8.75 -8.11 -13.43
N GLU A 86 -8.56 -9.06 -14.32
CA GLU A 86 -8.98 -8.93 -15.73
C GLU A 86 -8.31 -7.79 -16.55
N PRO A 87 -7.89 -8.08 -17.79
CA PRO A 87 -7.43 -7.05 -18.71
C PRO A 87 -8.55 -6.06 -19.06
N GLN A 88 -8.20 -4.78 -19.20
CA GLN A 88 -9.13 -3.77 -19.72
C GLN A 88 -9.50 -4.08 -21.18
N PRO A 89 -10.79 -3.96 -21.58
CA PRO A 89 -11.29 -4.41 -22.89
C PRO A 89 -10.64 -3.72 -24.10
N ASN A 90 -9.95 -2.60 -23.90
CA ASN A 90 -9.26 -1.81 -24.92
C ASN A 90 -7.74 -1.69 -24.69
N SER A 91 -7.18 -2.38 -23.69
CA SER A 91 -5.75 -2.31 -23.38
C SER A 91 -5.16 -3.71 -23.48
N ALA A 92 -4.39 -3.96 -24.55
CA ALA A 92 -3.79 -5.25 -24.91
C ALA A 92 -3.29 -6.04 -23.68
N SER A 93 -4.11 -6.94 -23.14
CA SER A 93 -3.82 -7.81 -21.98
C SER A 93 -3.28 -7.11 -20.72
N GLN A 94 -3.33 -5.78 -20.62
CA GLN A 94 -2.71 -5.03 -19.54
C GLN A 94 -3.63 -5.01 -18.31
N ARG A 95 -3.13 -5.57 -17.22
CA ARG A 95 -3.77 -5.58 -15.89
C ARG A 95 -3.32 -4.42 -15.00
N PHE A 96 -2.57 -3.48 -15.56
CA PHE A 96 -2.13 -2.28 -14.88
C PHE A 96 -2.17 -1.09 -15.83
N SER A 97 -2.41 0.10 -15.29
CA SER A 97 -2.35 1.36 -16.03
C SER A 97 -1.66 2.41 -15.18
N TRP A 98 -0.66 3.08 -15.73
CA TRP A 98 0.01 4.20 -15.07
C TRP A 98 -0.50 5.53 -15.61
N GLY A 99 -0.46 6.55 -14.75
CA GLY A 99 -0.55 7.94 -15.16
C GLY A 99 0.59 8.29 -16.13
N ARG A 100 0.30 9.11 -17.12
CA ARG A 100 1.23 9.42 -18.23
C ARG A 100 2.52 10.11 -17.78
N ARG A 101 2.52 10.78 -16.63
CA ARG A 101 3.68 11.50 -16.06
C ARG A 101 3.70 11.36 -14.56
N THR A 102 4.89 11.53 -14.00
CA THR A 102 5.06 11.81 -12.58
C THR A 102 4.58 13.23 -12.27
N ILE A 103 4.17 13.46 -11.03
CA ILE A 103 3.71 14.75 -10.53
C ILE A 103 4.51 15.05 -9.26
N GLY A 104 5.00 16.28 -9.11
CA GLY A 104 5.67 16.69 -7.88
C GLY A 104 4.73 16.59 -6.68
N VAL A 105 5.24 16.22 -5.51
CA VAL A 105 4.42 16.10 -4.30
C VAL A 105 3.75 17.41 -3.86
N ASN A 106 4.25 18.54 -4.36
CA ASN A 106 3.70 19.88 -4.11
C ASN A 106 2.94 20.46 -5.32
N SER A 107 2.76 19.69 -6.40
CA SER A 107 2.02 20.16 -7.56
C SER A 107 0.52 20.16 -7.28
N THR A 108 -0.18 21.15 -7.81
CA THR A 108 -1.65 21.20 -7.76
C THR A 108 -2.26 20.04 -8.52
N ALA A 109 -3.32 19.47 -7.97
CA ALA A 109 -4.04 18.34 -8.55
C ALA A 109 -4.61 18.64 -9.99
N SER A 110 -4.64 19.91 -10.41
CA SER A 110 -5.02 20.28 -11.78
C SER A 110 -3.97 19.96 -12.86
N SER A 111 -2.71 19.67 -12.50
CA SER A 111 -1.64 19.29 -13.45
C SER A 111 -1.50 17.78 -13.64
N LEU A 112 -2.48 17.00 -13.16
CA LEU A 112 -2.34 15.56 -13.00
C LEU A 112 -2.43 14.80 -14.31
N SER A 113 -1.43 13.93 -14.51
CA SER A 113 -1.49 12.87 -15.51
C SER A 113 -2.13 11.65 -14.87
N LEU A 114 -3.47 11.62 -14.84
CA LEU A 114 -4.23 10.49 -14.34
C LEU A 114 -4.04 9.25 -15.22
N PRO A 115 -4.14 8.03 -14.66
CA PRO A 115 -4.23 6.81 -15.47
C PRO A 115 -5.43 6.89 -16.41
N ALA A 116 -5.33 6.32 -17.61
CA ALA A 116 -6.39 6.41 -18.63
C ALA A 116 -7.75 5.87 -18.14
N ALA A 117 -7.71 4.84 -17.30
CA ALA A 117 -8.90 4.25 -16.68
C ALA A 117 -9.37 5.00 -15.42
N ASN A 118 -8.60 5.99 -14.92
CA ASN A 118 -8.74 6.77 -13.69
C ASN A 118 -8.87 5.96 -12.37
N CYS A 119 -9.50 4.78 -12.36
CA CYS A 119 -9.76 3.90 -11.21
C CYS A 119 -10.23 4.62 -9.93
N GLY A 120 -10.97 5.73 -10.09
CA GLY A 120 -11.53 6.50 -8.99
C GLY A 120 -10.57 7.52 -8.36
N TRP A 121 -9.42 7.81 -8.96
CA TRP A 121 -8.54 8.88 -8.49
C TRP A 121 -9.24 10.24 -8.61
N SER A 122 -9.44 10.91 -7.47
CA SER A 122 -10.03 12.24 -7.36
C SER A 122 -9.03 13.23 -6.77
N LEU A 123 -9.24 14.50 -7.09
CA LEU A 123 -8.49 15.62 -6.52
C LEU A 123 -8.61 15.64 -5.00
#